data_AF-A0A2E1QL79-F1
#
_entry.id   AF-A0A2E1QL79-F1
#
_cell.length_a   1.000
_cell.length_b   1.000
_cell.length_c   1.000
_cell.angle_alpha   90.00
_cell.angle_beta   90.00
_cell.angle_gamma   90.00
#
_symmetry.space_group_name_H-M   'P 1'
#
loop_
_entity.id
_entity.type
_entity.pdbx_description
1 polymer ?
#
loop_
_entity_poly.entity_id
_entity_poly.type
_entity_poly.pdbx_seq_one_letter_code
_entity_poly.pdbx_strand_id
1 'polypeptide(L)' 'MNNFGELLKSHLSTWSLVWFGFLFWGSIFSAFLLLFFNNIDQVLIYLIGYSLGIVFGLISKFKKWSWIN' A
#
# COMPACT_ATOMS: atom_id res chain seq x y z
N MET A 1 -4.13 -9.77 -29.81
CA MET A 1 -3.78 -8.91 -28.67
C MET A 1 -3.77 -9.76 -27.42
N ASN A 2 -2.72 -9.67 -26.60
CA ASN A 2 -2.54 -10.58 -25.45
C ASN A 2 -3.48 -10.16 -24.30
N ASN A 3 -4.52 -10.95 -24.02
CA ASN A 3 -5.52 -10.72 -22.96
C ASN A 3 -4.91 -10.31 -21.60
N PHE A 4 -3.71 -10.79 -21.29
CA PHE A 4 -3.01 -10.47 -20.05
C PHE A 4 -2.67 -8.97 -19.90
N GLY A 5 -2.26 -8.31 -20.98
CA GLY A 5 -1.87 -6.89 -20.93
C GLY A 5 -3.06 -5.98 -20.64
N GLU A 6 -4.24 -6.31 -21.17
CA GLU A 6 -5.47 -5.58 -20.91
C GLU A 6 -5.98 -5.79 -19.48
N LEU A 7 -5.88 -7.03 -18.97
CA LEU A 7 -6.19 -7.35 -17.57
C LEU A 7 -5.29 -6.59 -16.60
N LEU A 8 -3.98 -6.53 -16.85
CA LEU A 8 -3.04 -5.76 -16.04
C LEU A 8 -3.34 -4.27 -16.07
N LYS A 9 -3.59 -3.70 -17.26
CA LYS A 9 -3.95 -2.27 -17.38
C LYS A 9 -5.24 -1.95 -16.62
N SER A 10 -6.26 -2.78 -16.76
CA SER A 10 -7.53 -2.63 -16.06
C SER A 10 -7.35 -2.69 -14.54
N HIS A 11 -6.56 -3.67 -14.06
CA HIS A 11 -6.27 -3.81 -12.65
C HIS A 11 -5.50 -2.61 -12.11
N LEU A 12 -4.38 -2.21 -12.74
CA LEU A 12 -3.56 -1.08 -12.31
C LEU A 12 -4.32 0.23 -12.32
N SER A 13 -5.18 0.47 -13.33
CA SER A 13 -6.05 1.65 -13.36
C SER A 13 -6.99 1.68 -12.16
N THR A 14 -7.66 0.56 -11.88
CA THR A 14 -8.69 0.44 -10.83
C THR A 14 -8.11 0.34 -9.40
N TRP A 15 -6.87 -0.12 -9.26
CA TRP A 15 -6.21 -0.39 -7.98
C TRP A 15 -5.00 0.50 -7.72
N SER A 16 -4.72 1.46 -8.60
CA SER A 16 -3.64 2.45 -8.49
C SER A 16 -3.57 3.08 -7.09
N LEU A 17 -4.71 3.50 -6.54
CA LEU A 17 -4.81 4.07 -5.18
C LEU A 17 -4.36 3.11 -4.08
N VAL A 18 -4.67 1.82 -4.21
CA VAL A 18 -4.29 0.81 -3.22
C VAL A 18 -2.79 0.54 -3.30
N TRP A 19 -2.25 0.45 -4.52
CA TRP A 19 -0.80 0.31 -4.74
C TRP A 19 -0.02 1.54 -4.29
N PHE A 20 -0.57 2.74 -4.49
CA PHE A 20 -0.01 3.97 -3.93
C PHE A 20 0.00 3.92 -2.40
N GLY A 21 -1.10 3.51 -1.76
CA GLY A 21 -1.15 3.33 -0.31
C GLY A 21 -0.15 2.31 0.20
N PHE A 22 -0.04 1.16 -0.47
CA PHE A 22 0.96 0.14 -0.16
C PHE A 22 2.38 0.71 -0.19
N LEU A 23 2.79 1.39 -1.27
CA LEU A 23 4.15 1.91 -1.41
C LEU A 23 4.41 3.10 -0.47
N PHE A 24 3.54 4.10 -0.50
CA PHE A 24 3.74 5.35 0.22
C PHE A 24 3.53 5.19 1.73
N TRP A 25 2.31 4.79 2.13
CA TRP A 25 2.00 4.63 3.55
C TRP A 25 2.72 3.43 4.15
N GLY A 26 2.94 2.35 3.39
CA GLY A 26 3.73 1.22 3.86
C GLY A 26 5.17 1.58 4.22
N SER A 27 5.81 2.45 3.43
CA SER A 27 7.16 2.96 3.73
C SER A 27 7.18 3.82 4.99
N ILE A 28 6.20 4.73 5.14
CA ILE A 28 6.08 5.61 6.32
C ILE A 28 5.84 4.77 7.58
N PHE A 29 4.90 3.83 7.56
CA PHE A 29 4.61 2.97 8.71
C PHE A 29 5.79 2.07 9.06
N SER A 30 6.46 1.50 8.07
CA SER A 30 7.66 0.68 8.32
C SER A 30 8.77 1.49 8.98
N ALA A 31 9.07 2.69 8.46
CA ALA A 31 10.06 3.58 9.05
C ALA A 31 9.66 4.01 10.47
N PHE A 32 8.39 4.34 10.69
CA PHE A 32 7.86 4.67 12.00
C PHE A 32 8.03 3.51 12.99
N LEU A 33 7.65 2.28 12.59
CA LEU A 33 7.79 1.09 13.43
C LEU A 33 9.26 0.78 13.75
N LEU A 34 10.18 0.94 12.79
CA LEU A 34 11.61 0.75 13.01
C LEU A 34 12.18 1.70 14.09
N LEU A 35 11.62 2.91 14.25
CA LEU A 35 12.05 3.83 15.31
C LEU A 35 11.74 3.32 16.73
N PHE A 36 10.64 2.58 16.90
CA PHE A 36 10.18 2.12 18.22
C PHE A 36 10.48 0.65 18.49
N PHE A 37 10.61 -0.16 17.44
CA PHE A 37 10.67 -1.62 17.52
C PHE A 37 11.91 -2.20 16.82
N ASN A 38 13.03 -1.47 16.79
CA ASN A 38 14.28 -1.92 16.13
C ASN A 38 14.85 -3.26 16.64
N ASN A 39 14.41 -3.74 17.80
CA ASN A 39 14.80 -5.03 18.38
C ASN A 39 13.96 -6.22 17.89
N ILE A 40 12.90 -5.95 17.12
CA ILE A 40 12.05 -6.98 16.49
C ILE A 40 12.62 -7.33 15.12
N ASP A 41 12.34 -8.55 14.64
CA ASP A 41 12.68 -8.98 13.28
C ASP A 41 12.18 -7.97 12.22
N GLN A 42 13.09 -7.54 11.35
CA GLN A 42 12.81 -6.50 10.36
C GLN A 42 11.80 -6.96 9.30
N VAL A 43 11.79 -8.25 8.95
CA VAL A 43 10.82 -8.79 7.99
C VAL A 43 9.41 -8.67 8.55
N LEU A 44 9.23 -8.98 9.84
CA LEU A 44 7.95 -8.78 10.53
C LEU A 44 7.53 -7.30 10.53
N ILE A 45 8.46 -6.38 10.81
CA ILE A 45 8.17 -4.93 10.81
C ILE A 45 7.71 -4.46 9.44
N TYR A 46 8.43 -4.83 8.37
CA TYR A 46 8.03 -4.49 7.01
C TYR A 46 6.69 -5.11 6.65
N LEU A 47 6.45 -6.38 7.01
CA LEU A 47 5.18 -7.04 6.75
C LEU A 47 4.00 -6.27 7.38
N ILE A 48 4.14 -5.83 8.64
CA ILE A 48 3.13 -5.04 9.34
C ILE A 48 2.97 -3.67 8.69
N GLY A 49 4.07 -2.95 8.46
CA GLY A 49 4.05 -1.60 7.88
C GLY A 49 3.37 -1.57 6.51
N TYR A 50 3.77 -2.47 5.61
CA TYR A 50 3.17 -2.57 4.29
C TYR A 50 1.72 -3.09 4.33
N SER A 51 1.37 -3.97 5.28
CA SER A 51 -0.02 -4.39 5.49
C SER A 51 -0.90 -3.21 5.91
N LEU A 52 -0.42 -2.34 6.80
CA LEU A 52 -1.10 -1.08 7.15
C LEU A 52 -1.22 -0.14 5.93
N GLY A 53 -0.19 -0.10 5.08
CA GLY A 53 -0.22 0.63 3.80
C GLY A 53 -1.35 0.16 2.88
N ILE A 54 -1.56 -1.16 2.74
CA ILE A 54 -2.68 -1.73 1.98
C ILE A 54 -4.01 -1.30 2.59
N VAL A 55 -4.17 -1.41 3.91
CA VAL A 55 -5.40 -1.01 4.61
C VAL A 55 -5.72 0.46 4.34
N PHE A 56 -4.72 1.35 4.44
CA PHE A 56 -4.89 2.77 4.12
C PHE A 56 -5.25 2.99 2.65
N GLY A 57 -4.61 2.27 1.72
CA GLY A 57 -4.95 2.31 0.29
C GLY A 57 -6.40 1.88 0.01
N LEU A 58 -6.87 0.82 0.66
CA LEU A 58 -8.26 0.35 0.58
C LEU A 58 -9.23 1.39 1.15
N ILE A 59 -8.96 1.93 2.34
CA ILE A 59 -9.77 2.97 2.96
C ILE A 59 -9.87 4.18 2.02
N SER A 60 -8.75 4.59 1.42
CA SER A 60 -8.70 5.74 0.49
C SER A 60 -9.59 5.53 -0.73
N LYS A 61 -9.52 4.33 -1.32
CA LYS A 61 -10.33 3.93 -2.48
C LYS A 61 -11.83 3.89 -2.15
N PHE A 62 -12.22 3.37 -0.99
CA PHE A 62 -13.65 3.22 -0.63
C PHE A 62 -14.27 4.48 -0.03
N LYS A 63 -13.51 5.30 0.69
CA LYS A 63 -14.03 6.52 1.35
C LYS A 63 -13.86 7.79 0.54
N LYS A 64 -13.40 7.72 -0.72
CA LYS A 64 -13.08 8.89 -1.58
C LYS A 64 -12.31 9.95 -0.80
N TRP A 65 -11.18 9.56 -0.21
CA TRP A 65 -10.36 10.49 0.57
C TRP A 65 -9.97 11.68 -0.31
N SER A 66 -10.34 12.89 0.12
CA SER A 66 -10.17 14.13 -0.64
C SER A 66 -8.72 14.49 -0.96
N TRP A 67 -7.76 13.80 -0.35
CA TRP A 67 -6.33 14.01 -0.55
C TRP A 67 -5.76 13.32 -1.81
N ILE A 68 -6.47 12.37 -2.40
CA ILE A 68 -6.04 11.68 -3.64
C ILE A 68 -7.21 11.56 -4.63
N ASN A 69 -7.94 12.66 -4.82
CA ASN A 69 -9.03 12.75 -5.79
C ASN A 69 -8.62 13.54 -7.03
#